data_AF-F1LAK6-F1
#
_entry.id   AF-F1LAK6-F1
#
_cell.length_a   1.000
_cell.length_b   1.000
_cell.length_c   1.000
_cell.angle_alpha   90.00
_cell.angle_beta   90.00
_cell.angle_gamma   90.00
#
_symmetry.space_group_name_H-M   'P 1'
#
loop_
_entity.id
_entity.type
_entity.pdbx_description
1 polymer ?
#
loop_
_entity_poly.entity_id
_entity_poly.type
_entity_poly.pdbx_seq_one_letter_code
_entity_poly.pdbx_strand_id
1 'polypeptide(L)'
;MDASKHMWPGDLKPILDGVKNLRNDIFGDNQRPFVVHEVIDRGGEAVKLKEYIEIGRYTDFNYGSTIAKAAWREKDFSDLKWWGPGYGYGNLANNDVLAFIDNHDNQRDPHPYVPTYKNGDQYAMCVGFMFAWNYGYPRVISSYYFISSDQGPPNYGPSSNFTTKSPQFAVDKSCLYSSGFVCEHRWQAIRGMARFRQECMNAAINNVTSDRNRLAFARVGKGYFALNNDYSTWTITVSTTLPEGFYCEVWSGEPKDGQCTGKKIKVSRDGIATFNVPVSQFMAIHIGAKIQ
;
A
#
# COMPACT_ATOMS: atom_id res chain seq x y z
N MET A 1 6.76 -17.53 -4.36
CA MET A 1 7.21 -18.45 -5.42
C MET A 1 7.56 -17.59 -6.61
N ASP A 2 8.86 -17.34 -6.79
CA ASP A 2 9.42 -16.61 -7.93
C ASP A 2 9.07 -17.30 -9.25
N ALA A 3 8.94 -16.53 -10.34
CA ALA A 3 8.79 -17.05 -11.70
C ALA A 3 7.69 -18.12 -11.86
N SER A 4 6.60 -18.03 -11.08
CA SER A 4 5.57 -19.08 -11.05
C SER A 4 4.89 -19.27 -12.40
N LYS A 5 4.77 -18.22 -13.20
CA LYS A 5 4.27 -18.28 -14.59
C LYS A 5 4.99 -19.31 -15.46
N HIS A 6 6.24 -19.64 -15.14
CA HIS A 6 7.10 -20.55 -15.90
C HIS A 6 7.09 -21.99 -15.34
N MET A 7 6.25 -22.27 -14.35
CA MET A 7 6.10 -23.59 -13.74
C MET A 7 4.65 -24.03 -13.86
N TRP A 8 4.41 -25.28 -14.25
CA TRP A 8 3.06 -25.80 -14.31
C TRP A 8 2.42 -25.78 -12.91
N PRO A 9 1.17 -25.30 -12.75
CA PRO A 9 0.46 -25.41 -11.48
C PRO A 9 0.41 -26.84 -10.94
N GLY A 10 0.34 -27.83 -11.84
CA GLY A 10 0.41 -29.25 -11.52
C GLY A 10 1.75 -29.72 -10.94
N ASP A 11 2.86 -29.04 -11.24
CA ASP A 11 4.18 -29.33 -10.64
C ASP A 11 4.36 -28.58 -9.31
N LEU A 12 3.82 -27.36 -9.22
CA LEU A 12 3.85 -26.57 -7.99
C LEU A 12 3.02 -27.20 -6.87
N LYS A 13 1.87 -27.79 -7.20
CA LYS A 13 0.96 -28.32 -6.19
C LYS A 13 1.60 -29.43 -5.32
N PRO A 14 2.23 -30.50 -5.88
CA PRO A 14 2.88 -31.52 -5.07
C PRO A 14 4.03 -30.96 -4.22
N ILE A 15 4.79 -29.99 -4.72
CA ILE A 15 5.83 -29.30 -3.95
C ILE A 15 5.21 -28.65 -2.72
N LEU A 16 4.15 -27.85 -2.93
CA LEU A 16 3.44 -27.16 -1.87
C LEU A 16 2.82 -28.14 -0.87
N ASP A 17 2.11 -29.17 -1.34
CA ASP A 17 1.53 -30.22 -0.49
C ASP A 17 2.59 -30.89 0.40
N GLY A 18 3.81 -31.09 -0.13
CA GLY A 18 4.95 -31.66 0.59
C GLY A 18 5.64 -30.72 1.59
N VAL A 19 5.36 -29.41 1.57
CA VAL A 19 5.94 -28.47 2.55
C VAL A 19 5.39 -28.78 3.94
N LYS A 20 6.26 -28.74 4.96
CA LYS A 20 5.84 -28.90 6.36
C LYS A 20 4.95 -27.75 6.80
N ASN A 21 4.10 -28.01 7.79
CA ASN A 21 3.40 -26.94 8.51
C ASN A 21 4.41 -26.00 9.18
N LEU A 22 3.99 -24.77 9.43
CA LEU A 22 4.74 -23.80 10.21
C LEU A 22 4.96 -24.30 11.64
N ARG A 23 5.96 -23.71 12.30
CA ARG A 23 6.29 -23.98 13.70
C ARG A 23 5.07 -23.81 14.60
N ASN A 24 4.61 -24.90 15.21
CA ASN A 24 3.40 -24.88 16.02
C ASN A 24 3.53 -24.05 17.31
N ASP A 25 4.73 -23.96 17.87
CA ASP A 25 5.03 -23.17 19.06
C ASP A 25 4.87 -21.65 18.85
N ILE A 26 4.91 -21.20 17.59
CA ILE A 26 4.75 -19.79 17.22
C ILE A 26 3.40 -19.54 16.58
N PHE A 27 2.98 -20.42 15.66
CA PHE A 27 1.84 -20.18 14.78
C PHE A 27 0.58 -20.97 15.19
N GLY A 28 0.70 -21.92 16.12
CA GLY A 28 -0.35 -22.89 16.44
C GLY A 28 -0.33 -24.11 15.54
N ASP A 29 -1.11 -25.12 15.91
CA ASP A 29 -1.12 -26.39 15.20
C ASP A 29 -1.67 -26.27 13.77
N ASN A 30 -1.12 -27.09 12.88
CA ASN A 30 -1.60 -27.29 11.51
C ASN A 30 -1.64 -26.03 10.63
N GLN A 31 -0.86 -24.99 10.95
CA GLN A 31 -0.78 -23.80 10.10
C GLN A 31 0.11 -24.05 8.87
N ARG A 32 -0.42 -23.76 7.68
CA ARG A 32 0.32 -23.86 6.41
C ARG A 32 1.10 -22.56 6.12
N PRO A 33 2.23 -22.63 5.41
CA PRO A 33 2.92 -21.42 4.94
C PRO A 33 2.02 -20.56 4.06
N PHE A 34 2.21 -19.23 4.15
CA PHE A 34 1.56 -18.28 3.25
C PHE A 34 2.25 -18.28 1.88
N VAL A 35 1.53 -18.66 0.84
CA VAL A 35 2.07 -18.80 -0.52
C VAL A 35 1.53 -17.69 -1.43
N VAL A 36 2.46 -17.03 -2.12
CA VAL A 36 2.14 -16.11 -3.22
C VAL A 36 2.95 -16.52 -4.45
N HIS A 37 2.26 -16.70 -5.57
CA HIS A 37 2.83 -16.96 -6.87
C HIS A 37 3.10 -15.66 -7.61
N GLU A 38 4.34 -15.50 -8.06
CA GLU A 38 4.67 -14.44 -9.00
C GLU A 38 4.22 -14.85 -10.41
N VAL A 39 3.11 -14.29 -10.85
CA VAL A 39 2.54 -14.51 -12.18
C VAL A 39 2.27 -13.16 -12.81
N ILE A 40 3.13 -12.75 -13.74
CA ILE A 40 2.92 -11.54 -14.54
C ILE A 40 1.87 -11.86 -15.60
N ASP A 41 0.61 -11.56 -15.31
CA ASP A 41 -0.51 -11.68 -16.25
C ASP A 41 -1.20 -10.33 -16.41
N ARG A 42 -0.85 -9.62 -17.49
CA ARG A 42 -1.37 -8.29 -17.84
C ARG A 42 -2.45 -8.35 -18.94
N GLY A 43 -2.94 -9.55 -19.24
CA GLY A 43 -3.88 -9.81 -20.34
C GLY A 43 -3.15 -10.15 -21.65
N GLY A 44 -3.89 -10.71 -22.62
CA GLY A 44 -3.38 -11.01 -23.96
C GLY A 44 -2.48 -12.23 -24.12
N GLU A 45 -2.09 -12.91 -23.03
CA GLU A 45 -1.21 -14.09 -23.07
C GLU A 45 -1.94 -15.39 -22.75
N ALA A 46 -1.35 -16.55 -23.09
CA ALA A 46 -2.00 -17.86 -22.89
C ALA A 46 -2.06 -18.29 -21.42
N VAL A 47 -0.97 -18.11 -20.66
CA VAL A 47 -0.90 -18.46 -19.23
C VAL A 47 -1.64 -17.41 -18.41
N LYS A 48 -2.56 -17.86 -17.56
CA LYS A 48 -3.44 -17.01 -16.78
C LYS A 48 -3.19 -17.15 -15.28
N LEU A 49 -3.29 -16.05 -14.54
CA LEU A 49 -3.17 -16.07 -13.08
C LEU A 49 -4.22 -16.94 -12.39
N LYS A 50 -5.39 -17.13 -13.03
CA LYS A 50 -6.49 -17.97 -12.49
C LYS A 50 -6.10 -19.44 -12.35
N GLU A 51 -5.05 -19.88 -13.05
CA GLU A 51 -4.56 -21.26 -12.98
C GLU A 51 -3.83 -21.55 -11.66
N TYR A 52 -3.49 -20.51 -10.88
CA TYR A 52 -2.69 -20.61 -9.66
C TYR A 52 -3.49 -20.36 -8.37
N ILE A 53 -4.76 -19.93 -8.45
CA ILE A 53 -5.52 -19.46 -7.27
C ILE A 53 -5.86 -20.58 -6.27
N GLU A 54 -5.98 -21.82 -6.76
CA GLU A 54 -6.25 -22.99 -5.89
C GLU A 54 -5.02 -23.43 -5.09
N ILE A 55 -3.84 -22.92 -5.43
CA ILE A 55 -2.56 -23.31 -4.81
C ILE A 55 -1.87 -22.16 -4.08
N GLY A 56 -2.47 -20.97 -4.06
CA GLY A 56 -1.97 -19.83 -3.31
C GLY A 56 -2.52 -18.52 -3.85
N ARG A 57 -2.06 -17.43 -3.25
CA ARG A 57 -2.30 -16.08 -3.78
C ARG A 57 -1.44 -15.81 -5.01
N TYR A 58 -1.71 -14.72 -5.71
CA TYR A 58 -0.89 -14.26 -6.83
C TYR A 58 -0.52 -12.78 -6.71
N THR A 59 0.59 -12.39 -7.32
CA THR A 59 0.98 -10.99 -7.51
C THR A 59 0.12 -10.32 -8.58
N ASP A 60 -0.67 -9.30 -8.22
CA ASP A 60 -1.44 -8.55 -9.21
C ASP A 60 -0.64 -7.37 -9.78
N PHE A 61 0.02 -7.60 -10.92
CA PHE A 61 0.78 -6.58 -11.65
C PHE A 61 -0.10 -5.48 -12.29
N ASN A 62 -1.42 -5.67 -12.36
CA ASN A 62 -2.34 -4.64 -12.85
C ASN A 62 -2.77 -3.67 -11.73
N TYR A 63 -2.61 -4.06 -10.46
CA TYR A 63 -2.95 -3.26 -9.30
C TYR A 63 -2.21 -1.91 -9.31
N GLY A 64 -0.88 -1.97 -9.24
CA GLY A 64 -0.01 -0.78 -9.27
C GLY A 64 -0.19 0.03 -10.54
N SER A 65 -0.28 -0.63 -11.70
CA SER A 65 -0.45 0.05 -13.00
C SER A 65 -1.75 0.85 -13.11
N THR A 66 -2.86 0.35 -12.57
CA THR A 66 -4.11 1.09 -12.67
C THR A 66 -4.17 2.25 -11.68
N ILE A 67 -3.59 2.10 -10.49
CA ILE A 67 -3.40 3.23 -9.57
C ILE A 67 -2.44 4.26 -10.19
N ALA A 68 -1.40 3.83 -10.91
CA ALA A 68 -0.50 4.71 -11.66
C ALA A 68 -1.25 5.59 -12.65
N LYS A 69 -2.10 4.98 -13.49
CA LYS A 69 -2.96 5.70 -14.45
C LYS A 69 -3.83 6.74 -13.78
N ALA A 70 -4.38 6.42 -12.61
CA ALA A 70 -5.17 7.37 -11.82
C ALA A 70 -4.30 8.50 -11.25
N ALA A 71 -3.12 8.18 -10.71
CA ALA A 71 -2.18 9.16 -10.15
C ALA A 71 -1.63 10.12 -11.24
N TRP A 72 -1.43 9.61 -12.45
CA TRP A 72 -1.01 10.39 -13.62
C TRP A 72 -2.16 11.08 -14.35
N ARG A 73 -3.40 10.92 -13.84
CA ARG A 73 -4.63 11.50 -14.41
C ARG A 73 -4.93 11.03 -15.83
N GLU A 74 -4.38 9.89 -16.24
CA GLU A 74 -4.81 9.15 -17.45
C GLU A 74 -6.18 8.49 -17.23
N LYS A 75 -6.52 8.28 -15.95
CA LYS A 75 -7.83 7.86 -15.47
C LYS A 75 -8.27 8.75 -14.31
N ASP A 76 -9.57 8.95 -14.15
CA ASP A 76 -10.08 9.69 -13.00
C ASP A 76 -9.91 8.85 -11.72
N PHE A 77 -9.27 9.43 -10.70
CA PHE A 77 -9.07 8.74 -9.42
C PHE A 77 -10.40 8.36 -8.72
N SER A 78 -11.48 9.10 -9.00
CA SER A 78 -12.81 8.78 -8.46
C SER A 78 -13.36 7.44 -8.94
N ASP A 79 -12.92 6.92 -10.08
CA ASP A 79 -13.36 5.62 -10.61
C ASP A 79 -12.93 4.45 -9.72
N LEU A 80 -11.87 4.63 -8.93
CA LEU A 80 -11.38 3.60 -8.01
C LEU A 80 -12.35 3.32 -6.85
N LYS A 81 -13.46 4.07 -6.73
CA LYS A 81 -14.57 3.71 -5.83
C LYS A 81 -15.22 2.36 -6.16
N TRP A 82 -15.05 1.89 -7.39
CA TRP A 82 -15.55 0.59 -7.88
C TRP A 82 -14.48 -0.51 -7.84
N TRP A 83 -13.30 -0.21 -7.26
CA TRP A 83 -12.16 -1.12 -7.30
C TRP A 83 -12.42 -2.39 -6.47
N GLY A 84 -12.28 -3.55 -7.11
CA GLY A 84 -12.45 -4.84 -6.46
C GLY A 84 -12.52 -5.99 -7.47
N PRO A 85 -13.05 -7.17 -7.05
CA PRO A 85 -13.21 -8.31 -7.95
C PRO A 85 -14.00 -7.94 -9.21
N GLY A 86 -13.49 -8.31 -10.38
CA GLY A 86 -14.10 -8.02 -11.68
C GLY A 86 -13.84 -6.61 -12.23
N TYR A 87 -13.19 -5.72 -11.47
CA TYR A 87 -12.81 -4.40 -11.96
C TYR A 87 -11.58 -4.51 -12.88
N GLY A 88 -11.77 -4.42 -14.19
CA GLY A 88 -10.67 -4.58 -15.15
C GLY A 88 -10.09 -6.01 -15.16
N TYR A 89 -8.94 -6.18 -15.82
CA TYR A 89 -8.31 -7.49 -15.96
C TYR A 89 -7.45 -7.85 -14.73
N GLY A 90 -7.46 -9.13 -14.35
CA GLY A 90 -6.58 -9.67 -13.31
C GLY A 90 -7.03 -9.43 -11.87
N ASN A 91 -8.19 -8.82 -11.66
CA ASN A 91 -8.78 -8.59 -10.35
C ASN A 91 -9.77 -9.69 -9.96
N LEU A 92 -9.29 -10.75 -9.29
CA LEU A 92 -10.10 -11.88 -8.81
C LEU A 92 -10.58 -11.66 -7.36
N ALA A 93 -10.80 -12.74 -6.60
CA ALA A 93 -11.31 -12.60 -5.24
C ALA A 93 -10.30 -11.87 -4.37
N ASN A 94 -10.81 -11.08 -3.41
CA ASN A 94 -10.01 -10.28 -2.50
C ASN A 94 -8.89 -11.07 -1.79
N ASN A 95 -9.18 -12.33 -1.44
CA ASN A 95 -8.28 -13.21 -0.72
C ASN A 95 -7.23 -13.89 -1.62
N ASP A 96 -7.26 -13.67 -2.93
CA ASP A 96 -6.29 -14.27 -3.86
C ASP A 96 -5.17 -13.27 -4.19
N VAL A 97 -5.41 -11.98 -3.99
CA VAL A 97 -4.53 -10.90 -4.47
C VAL A 97 -3.47 -10.54 -3.45
N LEU A 98 -2.21 -10.53 -3.88
CA LEU A 98 -1.14 -9.73 -3.29
C LEU A 98 -1.02 -8.42 -4.06
N ALA A 99 -1.44 -7.33 -3.44
CA ALA A 99 -1.43 -5.98 -3.98
C ALA A 99 -0.10 -5.28 -3.70
N PHE A 100 0.40 -4.51 -4.67
CA PHE A 100 1.57 -3.64 -4.52
C PHE A 100 1.49 -2.50 -5.54
N ILE A 101 2.14 -1.37 -5.24
CA ILE A 101 2.28 -0.25 -6.18
C ILE A 101 3.42 -0.56 -7.16
N ASP A 102 4.57 -0.92 -6.62
CA ASP A 102 5.78 -1.32 -7.34
C ASP A 102 6.38 -2.58 -6.69
N ASN A 103 7.27 -3.24 -7.43
CA ASN A 103 8.11 -4.31 -6.95
C ASN A 103 9.58 -4.00 -7.28
N HIS A 104 10.46 -4.93 -6.94
CA HIS A 104 11.91 -4.75 -7.11
C HIS A 104 12.35 -4.72 -8.58
N ASP A 105 11.58 -5.30 -9.50
CA ASP A 105 11.85 -5.32 -10.94
C ASP A 105 11.30 -4.08 -11.63
N ASN A 106 9.98 -3.84 -11.53
CA ASN A 106 9.31 -2.81 -12.32
C ASN A 106 9.69 -1.38 -11.90
N GLN A 107 10.23 -1.18 -10.69
CA GLN A 107 10.80 0.11 -10.29
C GLN A 107 12.08 0.47 -11.05
N ARG A 108 12.71 -0.54 -11.67
CA ARG A 108 13.99 -0.45 -12.41
C ARG A 108 13.81 -0.42 -13.92
N ASP A 109 12.58 -0.59 -14.42
CA ASP A 109 12.29 -0.46 -15.83
C ASP A 109 12.80 0.91 -16.35
N PRO A 110 13.32 1.00 -17.59
CA PRO A 110 13.72 2.28 -18.17
C PRO A 110 12.57 3.29 -18.22
N HIS A 111 11.34 2.79 -18.36
CA HIS A 111 10.10 3.55 -18.32
C HIS A 111 9.09 2.85 -17.40
N PRO A 112 9.21 3.01 -16.06
CA PRO A 112 8.32 2.35 -15.12
C PRO A 112 6.86 2.73 -15.39
N TYR A 113 6.00 1.72 -15.52
CA TYR A 113 4.56 1.90 -15.67
C TYR A 113 3.83 2.00 -14.31
N VAL A 114 4.61 2.21 -13.24
CA VAL A 114 4.17 2.38 -11.87
C VAL A 114 4.94 3.53 -11.20
N PRO A 115 4.36 4.24 -10.22
CA PRO A 115 5.10 5.16 -9.38
C PRO A 115 6.07 4.39 -8.49
N THR A 116 7.21 4.99 -8.20
CA THR A 116 8.26 4.46 -7.32
C THR A 116 8.64 5.51 -6.28
N TYR A 117 9.56 5.20 -5.38
CA TYR A 117 10.08 6.22 -4.45
C TYR A 117 10.60 7.49 -5.14
N LYS A 118 11.03 7.41 -6.41
CA LYS A 118 11.50 8.56 -7.19
C LYS A 118 10.40 9.59 -7.48
N ASN A 119 9.12 9.21 -7.32
CA ASN A 119 7.97 10.09 -7.49
C ASN A 119 7.52 10.78 -6.18
N GLY A 120 8.23 10.58 -5.05
CA GLY A 120 8.00 11.29 -3.80
C GLY A 120 6.56 11.18 -3.27
N ASP A 121 5.93 12.32 -3.00
CA ASP A 121 4.57 12.42 -2.44
C ASP A 121 3.52 11.68 -3.28
N GLN A 122 3.66 11.66 -4.62
CA GLN A 122 2.72 10.93 -5.48
C GLN A 122 2.77 9.43 -5.22
N TYR A 123 3.95 8.86 -4.97
CA TYR A 123 4.10 7.46 -4.59
C TYR A 123 3.53 7.19 -3.20
N ALA A 124 3.83 8.06 -2.23
CA ALA A 124 3.23 7.97 -0.88
C ALA A 124 1.69 8.02 -0.93
N MET A 125 1.12 8.84 -1.82
CA MET A 125 -0.31 8.91 -2.06
C MET A 125 -0.89 7.59 -2.62
N CYS A 126 -0.21 6.98 -3.59
CA CYS A 126 -0.61 5.69 -4.16
C CYS A 126 -0.58 4.57 -3.10
N VAL A 127 0.50 4.49 -2.32
CA VAL A 127 0.63 3.53 -1.21
C VAL A 127 -0.43 3.80 -0.13
N GLY A 128 -0.71 5.07 0.16
CA GLY A 128 -1.78 5.47 1.09
C GLY A 128 -3.14 4.95 0.65
N PHE A 129 -3.51 5.14 -0.63
CA PHE A 129 -4.75 4.58 -1.17
C PHE A 129 -4.78 3.05 -1.09
N MET A 130 -3.69 2.36 -1.42
CA MET A 130 -3.60 0.90 -1.29
C MET A 130 -3.85 0.41 0.15
N PHE A 131 -3.40 1.12 1.16
CA PHE A 131 -3.71 0.80 2.55
C PHE A 131 -5.15 1.14 2.94
N ALA A 132 -5.66 2.28 2.48
CA ALA A 132 -6.99 2.75 2.83
C ALA A 132 -8.09 1.84 2.26
N TRP A 133 -7.97 1.50 0.97
CA TRP A 133 -8.90 0.66 0.24
C TRP A 133 -8.84 -0.79 0.72
N ASN A 134 -9.98 -1.48 0.78
CA ASN A 134 -10.08 -2.78 1.46
C ASN A 134 -9.83 -4.00 0.56
N TYR A 135 -9.37 -3.80 -0.68
CA TYR A 135 -9.14 -4.87 -1.65
C TYR A 135 -7.65 -5.28 -1.76
N GLY A 136 -7.39 -6.58 -1.74
CA GLY A 136 -6.07 -7.21 -1.79
C GLY A 136 -5.34 -7.25 -0.45
N TYR A 137 -4.30 -8.08 -0.40
CA TYR A 137 -3.31 -8.08 0.69
C TYR A 137 -2.14 -7.15 0.33
N PRO A 138 -1.96 -6.00 1.00
CA PRO A 138 -0.96 -5.02 0.59
C PRO A 138 0.46 -5.46 0.95
N ARG A 139 1.38 -5.32 0.00
CA ARG A 139 2.83 -5.38 0.18
C ARG A 139 3.43 -4.03 -0.17
N VAL A 140 4.20 -3.47 0.76
CA VAL A 140 4.98 -2.24 0.55
C VAL A 140 6.42 -2.61 0.31
N ILE A 141 7.03 -2.05 -0.71
CA ILE A 141 8.46 -2.20 -0.95
C ILE A 141 9.27 -1.30 -0.03
N SER A 142 10.51 -1.70 0.24
CA SER A 142 11.51 -0.86 0.87
C SER A 142 12.80 -0.96 0.07
N SER A 143 13.18 0.12 -0.58
CA SER A 143 14.21 0.16 -1.61
C SER A 143 15.52 0.77 -1.07
N TYR A 144 16.52 0.75 -1.93
CA TYR A 144 17.75 1.53 -1.82
C TYR A 144 17.87 2.44 -3.04
N TYR A 145 18.63 3.52 -2.93
CA TYR A 145 18.83 4.45 -4.04
C TYR A 145 19.70 3.80 -5.13
N PHE A 146 19.23 3.85 -6.37
CA PHE A 146 19.98 3.38 -7.53
C PHE A 146 19.86 4.33 -8.72
N ILE A 147 20.88 4.33 -9.57
CA ILE A 147 20.94 5.09 -10.82
C ILE A 147 20.95 4.19 -12.07
N SER A 148 21.21 2.89 -11.90
CA SER A 148 21.20 1.87 -12.96
C SER A 148 20.33 0.68 -12.57
N SER A 149 19.72 0.02 -13.56
CA SER A 149 18.89 -1.18 -13.35
C SER A 149 19.65 -2.26 -12.59
N ASP A 150 20.90 -2.51 -12.96
CA ASP A 150 21.71 -3.63 -12.46
C ASP A 150 22.49 -3.29 -11.18
N GLN A 151 22.25 -2.09 -10.63
CA GLN A 151 22.95 -1.66 -9.43
C GLN A 151 22.46 -2.43 -8.20
N GLY A 152 23.40 -3.15 -7.57
CA GLY A 152 23.20 -3.81 -6.28
C GLY A 152 23.02 -2.85 -5.10
N PRO A 153 22.78 -3.38 -3.89
CA PRO A 153 22.55 -2.56 -2.70
C PRO A 153 23.80 -1.81 -2.24
N PRO A 154 23.66 -0.80 -1.36
CA PRO A 154 24.79 -0.16 -0.69
C PRO A 154 25.69 -1.20 -0.01
N ASN A 155 26.99 -1.19 -0.35
CA ASN A 155 27.94 -2.19 0.14
C ASN A 155 29.32 -1.59 0.45
N TYR A 156 30.20 -2.38 1.08
CA TYR A 156 31.57 -1.98 1.46
C TYR A 156 32.61 -2.13 0.34
N GLY A 157 32.18 -2.46 -0.89
CA GLY A 157 33.04 -2.61 -2.06
C GLY A 157 33.74 -3.96 -2.17
N PRO A 158 34.58 -4.14 -3.22
CA PRO A 158 35.20 -5.42 -3.54
C PRO A 158 36.10 -5.99 -2.43
N SER A 159 36.80 -5.13 -1.69
CA SER A 159 37.68 -5.54 -0.58
C SER A 159 36.94 -6.21 0.57
N SER A 160 35.62 -6.03 0.65
CA SER A 160 34.73 -6.63 1.64
C SER A 160 33.77 -7.66 1.01
N ASN A 161 34.12 -8.19 -0.17
CA ASN A 161 33.26 -9.07 -0.97
C ASN A 161 31.82 -8.54 -1.13
N PHE A 162 31.68 -7.22 -1.33
CA PHE A 162 30.39 -6.53 -1.47
C PHE A 162 29.40 -6.78 -0.31
N THR A 163 29.90 -6.98 0.91
CA THR A 163 29.04 -7.08 2.10
C THR A 163 28.11 -5.88 2.17
N THR A 164 26.80 -6.14 2.29
CA THR A 164 25.75 -5.11 2.31
C THR A 164 25.84 -4.27 3.59
N LYS A 165 25.68 -2.95 3.45
CA LYS A 165 25.63 -2.01 4.58
C LYS A 165 24.27 -2.06 5.25
N SER A 166 24.23 -1.74 6.55
CA SER A 166 22.96 -1.55 7.26
C SER A 166 22.39 -0.13 7.03
N PRO A 167 21.05 0.04 7.01
CA PRO A 167 20.44 1.36 7.02
C PRO A 167 20.79 2.12 8.31
N GLN A 168 20.80 3.44 8.22
CA GLN A 168 20.98 4.34 9.37
C GLN A 168 19.76 5.26 9.46
N PHE A 169 19.33 5.60 10.68
CA PHE A 169 18.06 6.28 10.91
C PHE A 169 18.25 7.67 11.51
N ALA A 170 17.42 8.62 11.06
CA ALA A 170 17.28 9.94 11.64
C ALA A 170 16.38 9.92 12.89
N VAL A 171 16.33 11.04 13.61
CA VAL A 171 15.48 11.22 14.80
C VAL A 171 13.99 11.08 14.49
N ASP A 172 13.58 11.51 13.29
CA ASP A 172 12.21 11.41 12.79
C ASP A 172 11.85 9.99 12.28
N LYS A 173 12.74 9.02 12.51
CA LYS A 173 12.64 7.59 12.12
C LYS A 173 12.85 7.32 10.63
N SER A 174 13.03 8.34 9.79
CA SER A 174 13.38 8.17 8.37
C SER A 174 14.79 7.58 8.22
N CYS A 175 15.13 7.08 7.03
CA CYS A 175 16.50 6.66 6.74
C CYS A 175 17.35 7.86 6.32
N LEU A 176 18.58 7.91 6.83
CA LEU A 176 19.56 8.88 6.37
C LEU A 176 19.90 8.58 4.92
N TYR A 177 19.82 9.60 4.06
CA TYR A 177 20.19 9.49 2.64
C TYR A 177 21.62 8.92 2.46
N SER A 178 22.54 9.30 3.35
CA SER A 178 23.93 8.80 3.39
C SER A 178 24.05 7.28 3.60
N SER A 179 23.03 6.61 4.13
CA SER A 179 23.02 5.15 4.26
C SER A 179 22.77 4.44 2.93
N GLY A 180 22.27 5.16 1.93
CA GLY A 180 21.88 4.61 0.62
C GLY A 180 20.53 3.90 0.60
N PHE A 181 19.84 3.77 1.74
CA PHE A 181 18.51 3.17 1.82
C PHE A 181 17.40 4.24 1.76
N VAL A 182 16.34 3.93 1.01
CA VAL A 182 15.18 4.81 0.83
C VAL A 182 14.21 4.70 2.00
N CYS A 183 13.94 3.45 2.42
CA CYS A 183 13.06 3.14 3.54
C CYS A 183 11.66 3.75 3.45
N GLU A 184 10.96 3.53 2.34
CA GLU A 184 9.59 3.95 2.09
C GLU A 184 8.65 3.54 3.23
N HIS A 185 8.85 2.34 3.78
CA HIS A 185 8.12 1.81 4.95
C HIS A 185 8.25 2.67 6.22
N ARG A 186 9.21 3.61 6.28
CA ARG A 186 9.44 4.55 7.40
C ARG A 186 8.94 5.97 7.12
N TRP A 187 8.52 6.27 5.90
CA TRP A 187 7.96 7.58 5.58
C TRP A 187 6.69 7.79 6.40
N GLN A 188 6.51 8.98 6.97
CA GLN A 188 5.40 9.30 7.88
C GLN A 188 4.04 8.88 7.31
N ALA A 189 3.75 9.30 6.07
CA ALA A 189 2.50 8.97 5.40
C ALA A 189 2.30 7.45 5.23
N ILE A 190 3.35 6.71 4.87
CA ILE A 190 3.28 5.27 4.61
C ILE A 190 3.14 4.47 5.92
N ARG A 191 3.96 4.76 6.94
CA ARG A 191 3.87 4.09 8.24
C ARG A 191 2.57 4.43 8.97
N GLY A 192 2.09 5.66 8.84
CA GLY A 192 0.79 6.09 9.34
C GLY A 192 -0.35 5.31 8.69
N MET A 193 -0.27 5.09 7.37
CA MET A 193 -1.26 4.30 6.65
C MET A 193 -1.16 2.79 6.90
N ALA A 194 0.02 2.26 7.23
CA ALA A 194 0.14 0.89 7.74
C ALA A 194 -0.64 0.72 9.06
N ARG A 195 -0.55 1.70 9.97
CA ARG A 195 -1.37 1.71 11.19
C ARG A 195 -2.86 1.91 10.89
N PHE A 196 -3.22 2.81 9.96
CA PHE A 196 -4.60 2.98 9.51
C PHE A 196 -5.19 1.65 9.02
N ARG A 197 -4.46 0.88 8.20
CA ARG A 197 -4.90 -0.44 7.71
C ARG A 197 -5.14 -1.42 8.85
N GLN A 198 -4.24 -1.45 9.84
CA GLN A 198 -4.36 -2.30 11.01
C GLN A 198 -5.61 -1.95 11.83
N GLU A 199 -5.81 -0.67 12.15
CA GLU A 199 -6.96 -0.20 12.92
C GLU A 199 -8.27 -0.44 12.17
N CYS A 200 -8.28 -0.23 10.86
CA CYS A 200 -9.46 -0.41 10.01
C CYS A 200 -9.70 -1.85 9.57
N MET A 201 -8.98 -2.84 10.12
CA MET A 201 -9.15 -4.24 9.71
C MET A 201 -10.62 -4.67 9.85
N ASN A 202 -11.13 -5.36 8.82
CA ASN A 202 -12.51 -5.83 8.67
C ASN A 202 -13.61 -4.75 8.64
N ALA A 203 -13.26 -3.46 8.67
CA ALA A 203 -14.25 -2.39 8.51
C ALA A 203 -14.68 -2.29 7.04
N ALA A 204 -15.99 -2.26 6.79
CA ALA A 204 -16.55 -2.00 5.48
C ALA A 204 -16.22 -0.58 4.99
N ILE A 205 -16.29 -0.38 3.67
CA ILE A 205 -16.24 0.95 3.06
C ILE A 205 -17.66 1.50 2.96
N ASN A 206 -17.85 2.77 3.35
CA ASN A 206 -19.13 3.48 3.19
C ASN A 206 -18.89 5.00 3.09
N ASN A 207 -19.96 5.79 3.00
CA ASN A 207 -19.93 7.25 2.93
C ASN A 207 -18.95 7.76 1.86
N VAL A 208 -18.99 7.13 0.69
CA VAL A 208 -18.08 7.44 -0.40
C VAL A 208 -18.48 8.79 -1.01
N THR A 209 -17.54 9.74 -1.01
CA THR A 209 -17.64 11.04 -1.67
C THR A 209 -16.57 11.13 -2.75
N SER A 210 -16.92 11.54 -3.96
CA SER A 210 -15.97 11.66 -5.05
C SER A 210 -16.19 12.93 -5.88
N ASP A 211 -15.11 13.45 -6.43
CA ASP A 211 -15.05 14.54 -7.41
C ASP A 211 -13.92 14.20 -8.41
N ARG A 212 -13.71 15.01 -9.45
CA ARG A 212 -12.64 14.78 -10.43
C ARG A 212 -11.30 14.59 -9.72
N ASN A 213 -10.64 13.45 -9.96
CA ASN A 213 -9.37 13.08 -9.33
C ASN A 213 -9.37 13.08 -7.79
N ARG A 214 -10.54 12.97 -7.16
CA ARG A 214 -10.72 13.08 -5.71
C ARG A 214 -11.63 11.97 -5.21
N LEU A 215 -11.22 11.34 -4.12
CA LEU A 215 -11.95 10.23 -3.52
C LEU A 215 -11.81 10.26 -2.00
N ALA A 216 -12.94 10.21 -1.30
CA ALA A 216 -12.99 10.10 0.14
C ALA A 216 -14.02 9.04 0.56
N PHE A 217 -13.76 8.34 1.66
CA PHE A 217 -14.64 7.31 2.17
C PHE A 217 -14.35 7.00 3.65
N ALA A 218 -15.36 6.45 4.32
CA ALA A 218 -15.24 5.91 5.65
C ALA A 218 -14.83 4.43 5.61
N ARG A 219 -13.94 4.04 6.52
CA ARG A 219 -13.83 2.67 7.03
C ARG A 219 -14.69 2.61 8.29
N VAL A 220 -15.92 2.12 8.14
CA VAL A 220 -17.03 2.35 9.07
C VAL A 220 -16.61 2.14 10.54
N GLY A 221 -16.77 3.19 11.34
CA GLY A 221 -16.49 3.20 12.78
C GLY A 221 -15.00 3.16 13.16
N LYS A 222 -14.07 3.08 12.19
CA LYS A 222 -12.65 2.83 12.45
C LYS A 222 -11.70 3.85 11.82
N GLY A 223 -12.05 4.43 10.68
CA GLY A 223 -11.24 5.47 10.05
C GLY A 223 -11.93 6.19 8.92
N TYR A 224 -11.32 7.28 8.48
CA TYR A 224 -11.75 8.09 7.34
C TYR A 224 -10.54 8.47 6.50
N PHE A 225 -10.68 8.38 5.18
CA PHE A 225 -9.62 8.67 4.22
C PHE A 225 -10.15 9.64 3.16
N ALA A 226 -9.35 10.62 2.77
CA ALA A 226 -9.65 11.55 1.69
C ALA A 226 -8.39 11.85 0.88
N LEU A 227 -8.44 11.64 -0.43
CA LEU A 227 -7.34 11.83 -1.37
C LEU A 227 -7.72 12.90 -2.41
N ASN A 228 -6.74 13.75 -2.73
CA ASN A 228 -6.89 14.79 -3.73
C ASN A 228 -5.72 14.76 -4.71
N ASN A 229 -5.98 14.23 -5.91
CA ASN A 229 -5.05 14.27 -7.03
C ASN A 229 -5.42 15.37 -8.03
N ASP A 230 -6.28 16.34 -7.70
CA ASP A 230 -6.59 17.49 -8.57
C ASP A 230 -5.62 18.66 -8.32
N TYR A 231 -5.73 19.75 -9.09
CA TYR A 231 -4.80 20.90 -9.09
C TYR A 231 -5.08 21.96 -8.01
N SER A 232 -6.14 21.80 -7.22
CA SER A 232 -6.48 22.72 -6.13
C SER A 232 -6.78 21.96 -4.84
N THR A 233 -6.58 22.63 -3.70
CA THR A 233 -6.98 22.10 -2.38
C THR A 233 -8.46 21.71 -2.38
N TRP A 234 -8.76 20.54 -1.84
CA TRP A 234 -10.12 20.04 -1.74
C TRP A 234 -10.64 20.20 -0.31
N THR A 235 -11.55 21.14 -0.12
CA THR A 235 -12.25 21.32 1.16
C THR A 235 -13.57 20.55 1.13
N ILE A 236 -13.70 19.56 2.01
CA ILE A 236 -14.91 18.74 2.13
C ILE A 236 -15.39 18.61 3.56
N THR A 237 -16.70 18.65 3.75
CA THR A 237 -17.36 18.37 5.01
C THR A 237 -18.17 17.09 4.86
N VAL A 238 -17.91 16.10 5.71
CA VAL A 238 -18.36 14.71 5.51
C VAL A 238 -18.72 14.05 6.82
N SER A 239 -19.64 13.09 6.77
CA SER A 239 -19.90 12.17 7.89
C SER A 239 -18.83 11.09 7.92
N THR A 240 -18.02 11.11 8.97
CA THR A 240 -16.83 10.25 9.08
C THR A 240 -17.13 8.85 9.60
N THR A 241 -18.31 8.66 10.23
CA THR A 241 -18.66 7.48 11.05
C THR A 241 -17.79 7.29 12.31
N LEU A 242 -16.87 8.20 12.59
CA LEU A 242 -16.03 8.18 13.79
C LEU A 242 -16.74 8.86 14.96
N PRO A 243 -16.44 8.46 16.20
CA PRO A 243 -16.95 9.16 17.38
C PRO A 243 -16.36 10.57 17.48
N GLU A 244 -17.08 11.45 18.17
CA GLU A 244 -16.63 12.81 18.49
C GLU A 244 -15.23 12.80 19.10
N GLY A 245 -14.43 13.77 18.69
CA GLY A 245 -13.14 14.00 19.31
C GLY A 245 -12.16 14.64 18.35
N PHE A 246 -10.91 14.61 18.76
CA PHE A 246 -9.82 15.08 17.94
C PHE A 246 -8.86 13.97 17.57
N TYR A 247 -8.49 13.96 16.30
CA TYR A 247 -7.70 12.92 15.68
C TYR A 247 -6.45 13.50 15.05
N CYS A 248 -5.34 12.78 15.17
CA CYS A 248 -4.10 13.12 14.46
C CYS A 248 -4.19 12.68 13.01
N GLU A 249 -3.87 13.62 12.13
CA GLU A 249 -3.83 13.40 10.69
C GLU A 249 -2.55 12.63 10.33
N VAL A 250 -2.70 11.45 9.73
CA VAL A 250 -1.60 10.46 9.61
C VAL A 250 -0.50 10.85 8.63
N TRP A 251 -0.80 11.67 7.62
CA TRP A 251 0.18 12.13 6.63
C TRP A 251 1.25 12.99 7.30
N SER A 252 0.83 13.90 8.17
CA SER A 252 1.69 14.90 8.80
C SER A 252 2.18 14.51 10.20
N GLY A 253 1.58 13.52 10.85
CA GLY A 253 2.03 13.11 12.18
C GLY A 253 1.31 11.92 12.79
N GLU A 254 1.52 11.77 14.09
CA GLU A 254 0.99 10.67 14.89
C GLU A 254 0.66 11.15 16.31
N PRO A 255 -0.14 10.39 17.08
CA PRO A 255 -0.30 10.65 18.51
C PRO A 255 1.02 10.47 19.25
N LYS A 256 1.36 11.45 20.09
CA LYS A 256 2.49 11.41 21.01
C LYS A 256 2.15 12.24 22.24
N ASP A 257 2.24 11.62 23.42
CA ASP A 257 2.03 12.29 24.72
C ASP A 257 0.69 13.06 24.81
N GLY A 258 -0.38 12.48 24.25
CA GLY A 258 -1.73 13.08 24.24
C GLY A 258 -1.92 14.23 23.24
N GLN A 259 -0.94 14.48 22.37
CA GLN A 259 -0.97 15.50 21.32
C GLN A 259 -0.72 14.89 19.95
N CYS A 260 -0.99 15.67 18.90
CA CYS A 260 -0.59 15.31 17.54
C CYS A 260 0.76 15.94 17.23
N THR A 261 1.70 15.17 16.71
CA THR A 261 2.96 15.71 16.19
C THR A 261 2.78 16.49 14.89
N GLY A 262 1.66 16.29 14.20
CA GLY A 262 1.27 16.96 12.97
C GLY A 262 -0.10 17.63 13.07
N LYS A 263 -0.84 17.67 11.95
CA LYS A 263 -2.17 18.28 11.89
C LYS A 263 -3.17 17.48 12.74
N LYS A 264 -4.21 18.19 13.18
CA LYS A 264 -5.31 17.69 14.01
C LYS A 264 -6.62 17.94 13.30
N ILE A 265 -7.53 16.96 13.31
CA ILE A 265 -8.87 17.05 12.74
C ILE A 265 -9.89 16.88 13.86
N LYS A 266 -10.90 17.75 13.90
CA LYS A 266 -12.03 17.63 14.82
C LYS A 266 -13.17 16.89 14.14
N VAL A 267 -13.64 15.82 14.78
CA VAL A 267 -14.92 15.19 14.49
C VAL A 267 -15.92 15.73 15.51
N SER A 268 -17.00 16.36 15.05
CA SER A 268 -18.06 16.88 15.92
C SER A 268 -18.94 15.77 16.48
N ARG A 269 -19.84 16.14 17.40
CA ARG A 269 -20.76 15.21 18.09
C ARG A 269 -21.64 14.38 17.16
N ASP A 270 -22.00 14.93 16.02
CA ASP A 270 -22.76 14.30 14.94
C ASP A 270 -21.89 13.46 13.97
N GLY A 271 -20.60 13.29 14.27
CA GLY A 271 -19.68 12.51 13.46
C GLY A 271 -19.18 13.22 12.20
N ILE A 272 -19.43 14.53 12.07
CA ILE A 272 -19.03 15.35 10.92
C ILE A 272 -17.59 15.87 11.11
N ALA A 273 -16.82 15.95 10.02
CA ALA A 273 -15.53 16.62 10.01
C ALA A 273 -15.29 17.34 8.68
N THR A 274 -14.48 18.40 8.73
CA THR A 274 -14.01 19.11 7.54
C THR A 274 -12.54 18.78 7.28
N PHE A 275 -12.24 18.36 6.06
CA PHE A 275 -10.90 18.08 5.56
C PHE A 275 -10.50 19.15 4.55
N ASN A 276 -9.25 19.62 4.62
CA ASN A 276 -8.64 20.52 3.63
C ASN A 276 -7.50 19.76 2.97
N VAL A 277 -7.82 18.89 2.02
CA VAL A 277 -6.88 17.93 1.43
C VAL A 277 -5.98 18.67 0.42
N PRO A 278 -4.67 18.77 0.66
CA PRO A 278 -3.76 19.44 -0.27
C PRO A 278 -3.69 18.74 -1.63
N VAL A 279 -3.17 19.44 -2.63
CA VAL A 279 -2.89 18.88 -3.96
C VAL A 279 -1.88 17.74 -3.86
N SER A 280 -2.13 16.64 -4.59
CA SER A 280 -1.25 15.47 -4.69
C SER A 280 -0.97 14.77 -3.35
N GLN A 281 -1.90 14.87 -2.39
CA GLN A 281 -1.78 14.26 -1.06
C GLN A 281 -3.10 13.58 -0.65
N PHE A 282 -3.03 12.83 0.44
CA PHE A 282 -4.21 12.40 1.17
C PHE A 282 -4.19 12.95 2.59
N MET A 283 -5.36 12.92 3.23
CA MET A 283 -5.52 13.05 4.67
C MET A 283 -6.24 11.81 5.18
N ALA A 284 -5.81 11.28 6.32
CA ALA A 284 -6.54 10.19 6.97
C ALA A 284 -6.51 10.30 8.49
N ILE A 285 -7.55 9.77 9.11
CA ILE A 285 -7.71 9.66 10.58
C ILE A 285 -8.29 8.29 10.91
N HIS A 286 -7.95 7.75 12.08
CA HIS A 286 -8.47 6.47 12.56
C HIS A 286 -8.61 6.44 14.07
N ILE A 287 -9.34 5.47 14.62
CA ILE A 287 -9.61 5.34 16.06
C ILE A 287 -8.35 5.33 16.92
N GLY A 288 -7.31 4.60 16.51
CA GLY A 288 -6.01 4.61 17.18
C GLY A 288 -5.23 5.93 17.10
N ALA A 289 -5.72 6.93 16.36
CA ALA A 289 -5.14 8.27 16.25
C ALA A 289 -5.96 9.33 17.01
N LYS A 290 -6.99 8.92 17.76
CA LYS A 290 -7.77 9.81 18.63
C LYS A 290 -6.94 10.22 19.86
N ILE A 291 -6.93 11.51 20.20
CA ILE A 291 -6.22 12.03 21.39
C ILE A 291 -7.16 12.57 22.48
N GLN A 292 -8.38 12.98 22.11
CA GLN A 292 -9.42 13.52 22.99
C GLN A 292 -10.78 13.12 22.41
#